data_AF-A0A855K8H0-F1
#
_entry.id   AF-A0A855K8H0-F1
#
_cell.length_a   1.000
_cell.length_b   1.000
_cell.length_c   1.000
_cell.angle_alpha   90.00
_cell.angle_beta   90.00
_cell.angle_gamma   90.00
#
_symmetry.space_group_name_H-M   'P 1'
#
loop_
_entity.id
_entity.type
_entity.pdbx_description
1 polymer ?
#
loop_
_entity_poly.entity_id
_entity_poly.type
_entity_poly.pdbx_seq_one_letter_code
_entity_poly.pdbx_strand_id
1 'polypeptide(L)'
;FRSVHEKIGVERCVIVNATVHGTDNRVVTDAIAQSKGAYKGIANVSDEMAEKELAALDKGGICGCRFAFLKRLGGVGDMNKFQRIVHRVA
;
A
#
# COMPACT_ATOMS: atom_id res chain seq x y z
N PHE A 1 7.67 -2.83 -14.52
CA PHE A 1 7.82 -3.84 -13.45
C PHE A 1 7.80 -5.27 -14.01
N ARG A 2 6.76 -5.71 -14.74
CA ARG A 2 6.63 -7.10 -15.24
C ARG A 2 7.85 -7.66 -15.98
N SER A 3 8.35 -6.96 -17.00
CA SER A 3 9.52 -7.45 -17.76
C SER A 3 10.76 -7.67 -16.89
N VAL A 4 10.96 -6.86 -15.84
CA VAL A 4 12.06 -7.09 -14.89
C VAL A 4 11.76 -8.30 -14.03
N HIS A 5 10.55 -8.41 -13.48
CA HIS A 5 10.12 -9.55 -12.66
C HIS A 5 10.24 -10.89 -13.42
N GLU A 6 9.83 -10.93 -14.68
CA GLU A 6 9.97 -12.11 -15.55
C GLU A 6 11.44 -12.50 -15.73
N LYS A 7 12.33 -11.53 -16.00
CA LYS A 7 13.76 -11.78 -16.20
C LYS A 7 14.48 -12.31 -14.95
N ILE A 8 14.01 -11.92 -13.76
CA ILE A 8 14.61 -12.35 -12.48
C ILE A 8 13.85 -13.50 -11.81
N GLY A 9 12.85 -14.09 -12.48
CA GLY A 9 12.12 -15.25 -11.98
C GLY A 9 11.16 -14.96 -10.82
N VAL A 10 10.59 -13.76 -10.74
CA VAL A 10 9.59 -13.42 -9.70
C VAL A 10 8.23 -14.01 -10.05
N GLU A 11 7.86 -15.06 -9.30
CA GLU A 11 6.56 -15.73 -9.42
C GLU A 11 5.45 -15.04 -8.60
N ARG A 12 5.81 -14.43 -7.45
CA ARG A 12 4.89 -13.72 -6.56
C ARG A 12 5.54 -12.45 -6.03
N CYS A 13 4.75 -11.39 -5.84
CA CYS A 13 5.27 -10.09 -5.42
C CYS A 13 4.30 -9.35 -4.50
N VAL A 14 4.85 -8.62 -3.53
CA VAL A 14 4.11 -7.63 -2.75
C VAL A 14 4.63 -6.24 -3.13
N ILE A 15 3.79 -5.44 -3.78
CA ILE A 15 4.16 -4.10 -4.23
C ILE A 15 3.80 -3.09 -3.15
N VAL A 16 4.79 -2.36 -2.66
CA VAL A 16 4.62 -1.37 -1.60
C VAL A 16 4.49 0.02 -2.20
N ASN A 17 3.43 0.76 -1.85
CA ASN A 17 3.25 2.11 -2.35
C ASN A 17 4.42 3.02 -1.94
N ALA A 18 4.93 3.78 -2.89
CA ALA A 18 6.06 4.68 -2.67
C ALA A 18 5.58 6.02 -2.11
N THR A 19 6.41 6.65 -1.27
CA THR A 19 6.10 7.94 -0.63
C THR A 19 5.72 9.03 -1.63
N VAL A 20 6.30 9.03 -2.83
CA VAL A 20 6.01 10.01 -3.89
C VAL A 20 4.55 9.99 -4.36
N HIS A 21 3.85 8.86 -4.20
CA HIS A 21 2.44 8.73 -4.58
C HIS A 21 1.48 9.12 -3.45
N GLY A 22 1.99 9.50 -2.27
CA GLY A 22 1.14 9.87 -1.12
C GLY A 22 0.16 8.74 -0.78
N THR A 23 -1.13 9.09 -0.68
CA THR A 23 -2.24 8.15 -0.44
C THR A 23 -2.92 7.66 -1.73
N ASP A 24 -2.41 8.04 -2.90
CA ASP A 24 -2.87 7.48 -4.17
C ASP A 24 -2.31 6.07 -4.34
N ASN A 25 -3.12 5.07 -4.01
CA ASN A 25 -2.75 3.66 -4.09
C ASN A 25 -3.07 3.03 -5.45
N ARG A 26 -3.62 3.80 -6.42
CA ARG A 26 -4.05 3.27 -7.72
C ARG A 26 -2.90 2.67 -8.52
N VAL A 27 -1.69 3.21 -8.36
CA VAL A 27 -0.47 2.68 -8.99
C VAL A 27 -0.16 1.24 -8.56
N VAL A 28 -0.50 0.87 -7.32
CA VAL A 28 -0.31 -0.47 -6.78
C VAL A 28 -1.46 -1.38 -7.23
N THR A 29 -2.70 -0.93 -7.10
CA THR A 29 -3.87 -1.76 -7.48
C THR A 29 -3.92 -2.04 -8.98
N ASP A 30 -3.47 -1.11 -9.82
CA ASP A 30 -3.32 -1.34 -11.27
C ASP A 30 -2.28 -2.43 -11.57
N ALA A 31 -1.13 -2.40 -10.88
CA ALA A 31 -0.11 -3.45 -11.03
C ALA A 31 -0.61 -4.83 -10.56
N ILE A 32 -1.43 -4.87 -9.50
CA ILE A 32 -2.09 -6.10 -9.03
C ILE A 32 -3.06 -6.64 -10.09
N ALA A 33 -3.91 -5.77 -10.67
CA ALA A 33 -4.87 -6.17 -11.70
C ALA A 33 -4.19 -6.81 -12.93
N GLN A 34 -2.99 -6.35 -13.28
CA GLN A 34 -2.19 -6.91 -14.39
C GLN A 34 -1.49 -8.24 -14.05
N SER A 35 -1.50 -8.69 -12.79
CA SER A 35 -0.69 -9.81 -12.30
C SER A 35 -1.34 -11.20 -12.43
N LYS A 36 -2.61 -11.26 -12.83
CA LYS A 36 -3.41 -12.50 -12.85
C LYS A 36 -3.41 -13.25 -11.50
N GLY A 37 -3.40 -12.51 -10.39
CA GLY A 37 -3.45 -13.05 -9.03
C GLY A 37 -2.08 -13.33 -8.39
N ALA A 38 -0.98 -13.13 -9.12
CA ALA A 38 0.36 -13.34 -8.59
C ALA A 38 0.78 -12.29 -7.54
N TYR A 39 0.22 -11.07 -7.61
CA TYR A 39 0.68 -9.93 -6.81
C TYR A 39 -0.34 -9.48 -5.76
N LYS A 40 0.20 -8.96 -4.65
CA LYS A 40 -0.53 -8.24 -3.58
C LYS A 40 0.11 -6.88 -3.37
N GLY A 41 -0.51 -6.04 -2.54
CA GLY A 41 0.02 -4.70 -2.29
C GLY A 41 -0.03 -4.22 -0.85
N ILE A 42 0.77 -3.21 -0.57
CA ILE A 42 0.78 -2.46 0.68
C ILE A 42 0.44 -1.01 0.38
N ALA A 43 -0.61 -0.50 1.00
CA ALA A 43 -1.11 0.85 0.80
C ALA A 43 -0.47 1.86 1.75
N ASN A 44 -0.46 3.13 1.33
CA ASN A 44 -0.33 4.25 2.23
C ASN A 44 -1.74 4.71 2.60
N VAL A 45 -2.07 4.67 3.89
CA VAL A 45 -3.40 4.97 4.42
C VAL A 45 -3.34 6.24 5.25
N SER A 46 -4.40 7.04 5.21
CA SER A 46 -4.59 8.21 6.07
C SER A 46 -5.79 7.97 7.00
N ASP A 47 -5.80 8.61 8.17
CA ASP A 47 -6.91 8.50 9.12
C ASP A 47 -8.18 9.25 8.66
N GLU A 48 -8.08 10.04 7.58
CA GLU A 48 -9.19 10.73 6.93
C GLU A 48 -9.83 9.92 5.78
N MET A 49 -9.18 8.85 5.32
CA MET A 49 -9.72 7.96 4.28
C MET A 49 -11.06 7.37 4.71
N ALA A 50 -12.03 7.18 3.83
CA ALA A 50 -13.35 6.63 4.19
C ALA A 50 -13.31 5.09 4.28
N GLU A 51 -14.19 4.49 5.10
CA GLU A 51 -14.31 3.03 5.23
C GLU A 51 -14.55 2.32 3.90
N LYS A 52 -15.36 2.93 3.02
CA LYS A 52 -15.60 2.40 1.66
C LYS A 52 -14.33 2.35 0.80
N GLU A 53 -13.40 3.28 1.02
CA GLU A 53 -12.13 3.33 0.30
C GLU A 53 -11.18 2.26 0.84
N LEU A 54 -11.13 2.07 2.17
CA LEU A 54 -10.38 0.97 2.79
C LEU A 54 -10.87 -0.40 2.29
N ALA A 55 -12.19 -0.62 2.26
CA ALA A 55 -12.78 -1.84 1.73
C ALA A 55 -12.49 -2.04 0.23
N ALA A 56 -12.39 -0.95 -0.54
CA ALA A 56 -12.01 -1.02 -1.95
C ALA A 56 -10.53 -1.41 -2.12
N LEU A 57 -9.64 -0.94 -1.24
CA LEU A 57 -8.23 -1.34 -1.24
C LEU A 57 -8.08 -2.84 -0.96
N ASP A 58 -8.78 -3.36 0.05
CA ASP A 58 -8.78 -4.80 0.37
C ASP A 58 -9.23 -5.64 -0.83
N LYS A 59 -10.39 -5.30 -1.42
CA LYS A 59 -10.90 -5.94 -2.64
C LYS A 59 -9.94 -5.82 -3.83
N GLY A 60 -9.18 -4.72 -3.89
CA GLY A 60 -8.15 -4.46 -4.89
C GLY A 60 -6.85 -5.25 -4.69
N GLY A 61 -6.77 -6.08 -3.65
CA GLY A 61 -5.61 -6.93 -3.36
C GLY A 61 -4.55 -6.29 -2.47
N ILE A 62 -4.86 -5.16 -1.82
CA ILE A 62 -4.05 -4.63 -0.73
C ILE A 62 -4.23 -5.52 0.50
N CYS A 63 -3.13 -5.92 1.13
CA CYS A 63 -3.11 -6.81 2.30
C CYS A 63 -2.41 -6.21 3.51
N GLY A 64 -2.17 -4.90 3.50
CA GLY A 64 -1.54 -4.19 4.61
C GLY A 64 -1.28 -2.73 4.28
N CYS A 65 -0.78 -2.00 5.27
CA CYS A 65 -0.40 -0.61 5.12
C CYS A 65 1.06 -0.36 5.56
N ARG A 66 1.65 0.72 5.04
CA ARG A 66 3.02 1.12 5.37
C ARG A 66 3.02 2.47 6.09
N PHE A 67 3.82 2.55 7.15
CA PHE A 67 4.17 3.80 7.83
C PHE A 67 5.65 4.09 7.59
N ALA A 68 5.98 5.32 7.16
CA ALA A 68 7.36 5.71 6.85
C ALA A 68 7.85 6.79 7.83
N PHE A 69 8.43 6.37 8.96
CA PHE A 69 8.95 7.26 10.00
C PHE A 69 10.41 7.67 9.77
N LEU A 70 10.69 8.31 8.64
CA LEU A 70 12.03 8.79 8.32
C LEU A 70 12.19 10.23 8.81
N LYS A 71 13.32 10.57 9.46
CA LYS A 71 13.61 11.94 9.94
C LYS A 71 13.43 13.00 8.84
N ARG A 72 13.86 12.70 7.61
CA ARG A 72 13.69 13.59 6.44
C ARG A 72 12.25 13.72 5.92
N LEU A 73 11.35 12.86 6.39
CA LEU A 73 9.93 12.84 6.03
C LEU A 73 9.04 13.28 7.22
N GLY A 74 9.61 13.95 8.23
CA GLY A 74 8.88 14.45 9.40
C GLY A 74 9.08 13.65 10.69
N GLY A 75 9.94 12.63 10.71
CA GLY A 75 10.30 11.90 11.92
C GLY A 75 9.27 10.84 12.35
N VAL A 76 9.14 10.62 13.66
CA VAL A 76 8.07 9.78 14.21
C VAL A 76 6.80 10.64 14.14
N GLY A 77 5.85 10.24 13.30
CA GLY A 77 4.60 10.98 13.09
C GLY A 77 3.72 10.98 14.34
N ASP A 78 2.53 11.57 14.23
CA ASP A 78 1.55 11.54 15.32
C ASP A 78 1.16 10.10 15.67
N MET A 79 1.54 9.64 16.86
CA MET A 79 1.26 8.29 17.34
C MET A 79 -0.23 8.04 17.58
N ASN A 80 -1.03 9.08 17.84
CA ASN A 80 -2.48 8.94 17.92
C ASN A 80 -3.07 8.66 16.53
N LYS A 81 -2.57 9.35 15.50
CA LYS A 81 -2.93 9.08 14.09
C LYS A 81 -2.53 7.67 13.67
N PHE A 82 -1.33 7.23 14.04
CA PHE A 82 -0.89 5.85 13.83
C PHE A 82 -1.86 4.84 14.46
N GLN A 83 -2.20 5.00 15.74
CA GLN A 83 -3.12 4.10 16.43
C GLN A 83 -4.52 4.11 15.79
N ARG A 84 -5.04 5.27 15.39
CA ARG A 84 -6.32 5.35 14.67
C ARG A 84 -6.29 4.53 13.38
N ILE A 85 -5.23 4.66 12.57
CA ILE A 85 -5.10 3.91 11.33
C ILE A 85 -5.05 2.41 11.63
N VAL A 86 -4.23 1.98 12.61
CA VAL A 86 -4.13 0.56 13.00
C VAL A 86 -5.50 -0.03 13.36
N HIS A 87 -6.30 0.67 14.17
CA HIS A 87 -7.64 0.19 14.56
C HIS A 87 -8.62 0.10 13.38
N ARG A 88 -8.44 0.92 12.34
CA ARG A 88 -9.33 0.96 11.18
C ARG A 88 -8.99 -0.08 10.12
N VAL A 89 -7.76 -0.59 10.10
CA VAL A 89 -7.27 -1.52 9.07
C VAL A 89 -6.99 -2.94 9.58
N ALA A 90 -7.15 -3.17 10.88
CA ALA A 90 -7.03 -4.48 11.53
C ALA A 90 -8.36 -5.24 11.47
#